data_AF-A0A5N5K5D8-F1
#
_entry.id   AF-A0A5N5K5D8-F1
#
_cell.length_a   1.000
_cell.length_b   1.000
_cell.length_c   1.000
_cell.angle_alpha   90.00
_cell.angle_beta   90.00
_cell.angle_gamma   90.00
#
_symmetry.space_group_name_H-M   'P 1'
#
loop_
_entity.id
_entity.type
_entity.pdbx_description
1 polymer ?
#
loop_
_entity_poly.entity_id
_entity_poly.type
_entity_poly.pdbx_seq_one_letter_code
_entity_poly.pdbx_strand_id
1 'polypeptide(L)'
;MLSHIGLMRDPRARKDMVPDEVWARMPPDPEILALEAERAQLKGGQYRITGTENEDRIRELTRLIGQMKAKRAKNIRRGYREDYFYNRPTWDIERQANGEEGQEYVEPAIDLQIPERAALAKILCNQPEGLSSTALLALRIQAGELMSILCDKRETIKRDRIRQRALADVMVKEESPESDTFPLLMQRTQCPLCIGDERLSNVDLL
;
A
#
# COMPACT_ATOMS: atom_id res chain seq x y z
N MET A 1 19.03 -22.75 -16.10
CA MET A 1 18.18 -22.94 -14.91
C MET A 1 16.85 -22.26 -15.17
N LEU A 2 15.77 -23.02 -15.39
CA LEU A 2 14.43 -22.46 -15.57
C LEU A 2 13.87 -22.15 -14.18
N SER A 3 13.92 -20.88 -13.78
CA SER A 3 13.29 -20.38 -12.56
C SER A 3 11.77 -20.48 -12.68
N HIS A 4 11.24 -21.63 -12.29
CA HIS A 4 9.80 -21.97 -12.26
C HIS A 4 8.99 -21.13 -11.24
N ILE A 5 9.56 -20.03 -10.74
CA ILE A 5 9.01 -19.13 -9.71
C ILE A 5 8.23 -17.95 -10.33
N GLY A 6 8.34 -17.70 -11.64
CA GLY A 6 7.93 -16.42 -12.23
C GLY A 6 6.51 -16.28 -12.77
N LEU A 7 5.82 -17.36 -13.22
CA LEU A 7 4.59 -17.17 -14.01
C LEU A 7 3.44 -16.52 -13.21
N MET A 8 3.40 -16.74 -11.89
CA MET A 8 2.41 -16.14 -10.99
C MET A 8 2.90 -14.88 -10.26
N ARG A 9 4.18 -14.52 -10.45
CA ARG A 9 4.82 -13.34 -9.86
C ARG A 9 5.35 -12.41 -10.95
N ASP A 10 4.48 -12.06 -11.90
CA ASP A 10 4.74 -10.95 -12.81
C ASP A 10 4.63 -9.63 -12.02
N PRO A 11 5.70 -8.82 -11.90
CA PRO A 11 5.64 -7.53 -11.19
C PRO A 11 4.74 -6.50 -11.88
N ARG A 12 4.35 -6.74 -13.13
CA ARG A 12 3.35 -5.95 -13.86
C ARG A 12 1.94 -6.20 -13.33
N ALA A 13 1.67 -7.39 -12.79
CA ALA A 13 0.39 -7.73 -12.18
C ALA A 13 0.29 -7.18 -10.74
N ARG A 14 0.31 -5.85 -10.62
CA ARG A 14 0.15 -5.12 -9.36
C ARG A 14 -1.26 -5.34 -8.77
N LYS A 15 -1.44 -4.97 -7.50
CA LYS A 15 -2.73 -5.07 -6.81
C LYS A 15 -3.84 -4.29 -7.52
N ASP A 16 -3.50 -3.14 -8.08
CA ASP A 16 -4.42 -2.26 -8.82
C ASP A 16 -4.04 -2.27 -10.30
N MET A 17 -4.09 -3.47 -10.91
CA MET A 17 -3.75 -3.69 -12.32
C MET A 17 -4.89 -3.42 -13.30
N VAL A 18 -6.09 -3.13 -12.82
CA VAL A 18 -7.25 -2.86 -13.68
C VAL A 18 -7.16 -1.41 -14.15
N PRO A 19 -7.03 -1.15 -15.47
CA PRO A 19 -6.95 0.21 -16.00
C PRO A 19 -8.23 1.01 -15.74
N ASP A 20 -8.09 2.34 -15.66
CA ASP A 20 -9.21 3.25 -15.41
C ASP A 20 -10.25 3.19 -16.55
N GLU A 21 -9.82 2.92 -17.79
CA GLU A 21 -10.71 2.74 -18.93
C GLU A 21 -11.60 1.51 -18.76
N VAL A 22 -11.07 0.45 -18.14
CA VAL A 22 -11.85 -0.75 -17.83
C VAL A 22 -12.88 -0.41 -16.77
N TRP A 23 -12.51 0.31 -15.70
CA TRP A 23 -13.47 0.77 -14.70
C TRP A 23 -14.57 1.65 -15.28
N ALA A 24 -14.23 2.58 -16.18
CA ALA A 24 -15.17 3.49 -16.82
C ALA A 24 -16.18 2.78 -17.74
N ARG A 25 -15.78 1.68 -18.40
CA ARG A 25 -16.66 0.88 -19.26
C ARG A 25 -17.59 -0.05 -18.49
N MET A 26 -17.30 -0.32 -17.21
CA MET A 26 -18.09 -1.27 -16.44
C MET A 26 -19.44 -0.68 -16.05
N PRO A 27 -20.57 -1.33 -16.40
CA PRO A 27 -21.88 -0.83 -16.05
C PRO A 27 -22.03 -0.75 -14.52
N PRO A 28 -22.77 0.21 -13.97
CA PRO A 28 -23.07 0.22 -12.54
C PRO A 28 -23.86 -1.04 -12.15
N ASP A 29 -23.68 -1.47 -10.90
CA ASP A 29 -24.40 -2.63 -10.37
C ASP A 29 -25.85 -2.22 -10.06
N PRO A 30 -26.86 -2.87 -10.66
CA PRO A 30 -28.26 -2.47 -10.49
C PRO A 30 -28.74 -2.57 -9.04
N GLU A 31 -28.21 -3.53 -8.26
CA GLU A 31 -28.59 -3.70 -6.86
C GLU A 31 -27.99 -2.56 -6.00
N ILE A 32 -26.75 -2.16 -6.30
CA ILE A 32 -26.12 -1.00 -5.64
C ILE A 32 -26.89 0.28 -5.96
N LEU A 33 -27.30 0.47 -7.22
CA LEU A 33 -28.10 1.63 -7.64
C LEU A 33 -29.46 1.67 -6.93
N ALA A 34 -30.14 0.53 -6.80
CA ALA A 34 -31.41 0.45 -6.09
C ALA A 34 -31.26 0.84 -4.61
N LEU A 35 -30.22 0.33 -3.93
CA LEU A 35 -29.95 0.67 -2.53
C LEU A 35 -29.56 2.14 -2.36
N GLU A 36 -28.83 2.72 -3.32
CA GLU A 36 -28.51 4.15 -3.32
C GLU A 36 -29.76 5.03 -3.50
N ALA A 37 -30.69 4.60 -4.36
CA ALA A 37 -31.98 5.27 -4.54
C ALA A 37 -32.84 5.19 -3.28
N GLU A 38 -32.96 4.00 -2.65
CA GLU A 38 -33.67 3.83 -1.37
C GLU A 38 -33.08 4.74 -0.29
N ARG A 39 -31.75 4.75 -0.15
CA ARG A 39 -31.05 5.62 0.79
C ARG A 39 -31.32 7.10 0.52
N ALA A 40 -31.32 7.52 -0.75
CA ALA A 40 -31.58 8.90 -1.13
C ALA A 40 -33.03 9.32 -0.82
N GLN A 41 -34.00 8.44 -1.06
CA GLN A 41 -35.40 8.66 -0.72
C GLN A 41 -35.59 8.82 0.80
N LEU A 42 -35.02 7.90 1.60
CA LEU A 42 -35.10 7.97 3.07
C LEU A 42 -34.42 9.21 3.64
N LYS A 43 -33.37 9.70 3.00
CA LYS A 43 -32.65 10.92 3.39
C LYS A 43 -33.43 12.19 3.01
N GLY A 44 -34.33 12.13 2.02
CA GLY A 44 -35.18 13.26 1.62
C GLY A 44 -34.43 14.55 1.30
N GLY A 45 -33.17 14.46 0.84
CA GLY A 45 -32.29 15.61 0.59
C GLY A 45 -31.65 16.24 1.85
N GLN A 46 -31.97 15.78 3.06
CA GLN A 46 -31.41 16.32 4.29
C GLN A 46 -29.94 15.92 4.48
N TYR A 47 -29.03 16.87 4.72
CA TYR A 47 -27.62 16.54 4.91
C TYR A 47 -27.36 15.77 6.23
N ARG A 48 -28.04 16.17 7.31
CA ARG A 48 -27.92 15.59 8.66
C ARG A 48 -29.03 14.56 8.88
N ILE A 49 -28.64 13.34 9.26
CA ILE A 49 -29.56 12.22 9.48
C ILE A 49 -29.86 11.95 10.96
N THR A 50 -29.16 12.64 11.86
CA THR A 50 -29.25 12.42 13.31
C THR A 50 -30.61 12.84 13.84
N GLY A 51 -31.30 11.93 14.52
CA GLY A 51 -32.63 12.16 15.09
C GLY A 51 -33.78 12.01 14.11
N THR A 52 -33.53 11.49 12.91
CA THR A 52 -34.59 11.11 11.96
C THR A 52 -35.07 9.69 12.24
N GLU A 53 -36.35 9.40 12.01
CA GLU A 53 -36.91 8.05 12.20
C GLU A 53 -36.19 6.99 11.33
N ASN A 54 -35.64 7.42 10.19
CA ASN A 54 -34.95 6.55 9.24
C ASN A 54 -33.44 6.44 9.50
N GLU A 55 -32.90 7.02 10.58
CA GLU A 55 -31.45 7.12 10.81
C GLU A 55 -30.75 5.75 10.75
N ASP A 56 -31.28 4.77 11.49
CA ASP A 56 -30.68 3.43 11.56
C ASP A 56 -30.72 2.72 10.21
N ARG A 57 -31.83 2.85 9.47
CA ARG A 57 -31.96 2.29 8.12
C ARG A 57 -30.97 2.94 7.16
N ILE A 58 -30.79 4.26 7.22
CA ILE A 58 -29.82 4.98 6.37
C ILE A 58 -28.39 4.55 6.69
N ARG A 59 -28.06 4.35 7.97
CA ARG A 59 -26.74 3.84 8.41
C ARG A 59 -26.50 2.43 7.89
N GLU A 60 -27.50 1.56 8.00
CA GLU A 60 -27.41 0.18 7.51
C GLU A 60 -27.23 0.14 5.98
N LEU A 61 -28.04 0.88 5.22
CA LEU A 61 -27.90 1.00 3.78
C LEU A 61 -26.52 1.52 3.38
N THR A 62 -25.99 2.51 4.11
CA THR A 62 -24.64 3.04 3.85
C THR A 62 -23.57 1.96 4.02
N ARG A 63 -23.68 1.14 5.08
CA ARG A 63 -22.77 0.01 5.32
C ARG A 63 -22.88 -1.04 4.22
N LEU A 64 -24.10 -1.42 3.86
CA LEU A 64 -24.37 -2.44 2.84
C LEU A 64 -23.84 -2.01 1.46
N ILE A 65 -24.14 -0.77 1.04
CA ILE A 65 -23.60 -0.18 -0.21
C ILE A 65 -22.07 -0.23 -0.21
N GLY A 66 -21.43 0.15 0.89
CA GLY A 66 -19.97 0.10 1.02
C GLY A 66 -19.41 -1.32 0.87
N GLN A 67 -20.03 -2.30 1.54
CA GLN A 67 -19.65 -3.71 1.44
C GLN A 67 -19.82 -4.26 0.02
N MET A 68 -20.94 -3.96 -0.63
CA MET A 68 -21.21 -4.40 -1.99
C MET A 68 -20.25 -3.79 -3.00
N LYS A 69 -19.98 -2.48 -2.92
CA LYS A 69 -18.98 -1.81 -3.77
C LYS A 69 -17.59 -2.43 -3.59
N ALA A 70 -17.18 -2.68 -2.35
CA ALA A 70 -15.90 -3.31 -2.06
C ALA A 70 -15.81 -4.75 -2.60
N LYS A 71 -16.87 -5.54 -2.43
CA LYS A 71 -16.97 -6.91 -2.96
C LYS A 71 -16.91 -6.92 -4.49
N ARG A 72 -17.65 -6.02 -5.14
CA ARG A 72 -17.64 -5.84 -6.60
C ARG A 72 -16.25 -5.48 -7.11
N ALA A 73 -15.61 -4.47 -6.51
CA ALA A 73 -14.25 -4.07 -6.90
C ALA A 73 -13.22 -5.20 -6.68
N LYS A 74 -13.38 -6.01 -5.63
CA LYS A 74 -12.54 -7.20 -5.39
C LYS A 74 -12.75 -8.25 -6.48
N ASN A 75 -13.99 -8.53 -6.85
CA ASN A 75 -14.32 -9.52 -7.88
C ASN A 75 -13.80 -9.10 -9.26
N ILE A 76 -13.94 -7.81 -9.61
CA ILE A 76 -13.43 -7.28 -10.88
C ILE A 76 -11.91 -7.38 -10.94
N ARG A 77 -11.21 -6.95 -9.89
CA ARG A 77 -9.74 -7.10 -9.82
C ARG A 77 -9.30 -8.55 -9.94
N ARG A 78 -10.04 -9.48 -9.32
CA ARG A 78 -9.74 -10.91 -9.43
C ARG A 78 -9.93 -11.40 -10.86
N GLY A 79 -11.08 -11.14 -11.48
CA GLY A 79 -11.38 -11.61 -12.84
C GLY A 79 -10.42 -11.03 -13.87
N TYR A 80 -10.09 -9.74 -13.76
CA TYR A 80 -9.10 -9.11 -14.65
C TYR A 80 -7.69 -9.69 -14.46
N ARG A 81 -7.31 -10.00 -13.22
CA ARG A 81 -6.02 -10.66 -12.93
C ARG A 81 -5.98 -12.06 -13.55
N GLU A 82 -7.05 -12.83 -13.39
CA GLU A 82 -7.17 -14.17 -13.97
C GLU A 82 -7.09 -14.12 -15.50
N ASP A 83 -7.84 -13.21 -16.13
CA ASP A 83 -7.80 -12.97 -17.59
C ASP A 83 -6.42 -12.54 -18.08
N TYR A 84 -5.76 -11.62 -17.37
CA TYR A 84 -4.39 -11.20 -17.67
C TYR A 84 -3.44 -12.40 -17.69
N PHE A 85 -3.41 -13.21 -16.63
CA PHE A 85 -2.48 -14.35 -16.58
C PHE A 85 -2.83 -15.45 -17.59
N TYR A 86 -4.11 -15.61 -17.92
CA TYR A 86 -4.56 -16.56 -18.92
C TYR A 86 -4.12 -16.15 -20.33
N ASN A 87 -4.29 -14.87 -20.69
CA ASN A 87 -3.98 -14.35 -22.02
C ASN A 87 -2.52 -13.91 -22.20
N ARG A 88 -1.77 -13.71 -21.10
CA ARG A 88 -0.40 -13.21 -21.13
C ARG A 88 0.53 -14.00 -22.08
N PRO A 89 0.56 -15.35 -22.06
CA PRO A 89 1.40 -16.11 -22.98
C PRO A 89 1.06 -15.84 -24.44
N THR A 90 -0.24 -15.73 -24.76
CA THR A 90 -0.72 -15.43 -26.12
C THR A 90 -0.28 -14.04 -26.58
N TRP A 91 -0.46 -13.02 -25.74
CA TRP A 91 -0.05 -11.65 -26.05
C TRP A 91 1.46 -11.51 -26.27
N ASP A 92 2.28 -12.27 -25.52
CA ASP A 92 3.73 -12.25 -25.70
C ASP A 92 4.14 -12.91 -27.03
N ILE A 93 3.44 -13.95 -27.49
CA ILE A 93 3.65 -14.57 -28.81
C ILE A 93 3.21 -13.63 -29.94
N GLU A 94 2.02 -13.03 -29.84
CA GLU A 94 1.50 -12.09 -30.84
C GLU A 94 2.41 -10.88 -31.02
N ARG A 95 2.92 -10.34 -29.92
CA ARG A 95 3.89 -9.24 -29.91
C ARG A 95 5.17 -9.60 -30.66
N GLN A 96 5.73 -10.79 -30.39
CA GLN A 96 6.90 -11.28 -31.10
C GLN A 96 6.63 -11.45 -32.60
N ALA A 97 5.46 -11.98 -32.97
CA ALA A 97 5.05 -12.16 -34.36
C ALA A 97 4.90 -10.81 -35.10
N ASN A 98 4.44 -9.78 -34.40
CA ASN A 98 4.32 -8.42 -34.94
C ASN A 98 5.66 -7.66 -35.02
N GLY A 99 6.76 -8.24 -34.53
CA GLY A 99 8.06 -7.57 -34.44
C GLY A 99 8.09 -6.43 -33.41
N GLU A 100 7.12 -6.39 -32.50
CA GLU A 100 7.11 -5.46 -31.38
C GLU A 100 8.18 -5.91 -30.37
N GLU A 101 9.06 -4.99 -29.96
CA GLU A 101 10.02 -5.28 -28.90
C GLU A 101 9.27 -5.72 -27.64
N GLY A 102 9.70 -6.85 -27.06
CA GLY A 102 9.19 -7.29 -25.77
C GLY A 102 9.35 -6.16 -24.77
N GLN A 103 8.28 -5.80 -24.05
CA GLN A 103 8.40 -4.83 -22.97
C GLN A 103 9.53 -5.28 -22.05
N GLU A 104 10.53 -4.43 -21.87
CA GLU A 104 11.67 -4.73 -21.01
C GLU A 104 11.19 -4.90 -19.56
N TYR A 105 11.72 -5.91 -18.87
CA TYR A 105 11.48 -6.08 -17.45
C TYR A 105 12.29 -5.03 -16.71
N VAL A 106 11.62 -4.03 -16.14
CA VAL A 106 12.26 -3.08 -15.23
C VAL A 106 12.09 -3.62 -13.82
N GLU A 107 13.18 -4.06 -13.19
CA GLU A 107 13.18 -4.44 -11.78
C GLU A 107 12.76 -3.23 -10.94
N PRO A 108 11.79 -3.37 -10.02
CA PRO A 108 11.36 -2.24 -9.21
C PRO A 108 12.52 -1.75 -8.33
N ALA A 109 12.76 -0.44 -8.34
CA ALA A 109 13.72 0.18 -7.44
C ALA A 109 13.31 -0.12 -5.99
N ILE A 110 14.18 -0.83 -5.26
CA ILE A 110 13.96 -1.14 -3.84
C ILE A 110 14.51 0.03 -3.03
N ASP A 111 13.65 0.98 -2.68
CA ASP A 111 13.98 2.07 -1.75
C ASP A 111 13.91 1.55 -0.30
N LEU A 112 15.08 1.32 0.30
CA LEU A 112 15.21 0.84 1.68
C LEU A 112 15.78 1.97 2.53
N GLN A 113 14.98 2.40 3.51
CA GLN A 113 15.32 3.52 4.39
C GLN A 113 16.38 3.12 5.44
N ILE A 114 16.46 1.84 5.81
CA ILE A 114 17.49 1.34 6.73
C ILE A 114 18.72 0.89 5.94
N PRO A 115 19.91 1.48 6.20
CA PRO A 115 21.12 1.17 5.45
C PRO A 115 21.55 -0.29 5.60
N GLU A 116 21.35 -0.91 6.77
CA GLU A 116 21.65 -2.33 6.98
C GLU A 116 20.81 -3.23 6.09
N ARG A 117 19.54 -2.88 5.87
CA ARG A 117 18.66 -3.64 4.99
C ARG A 117 19.07 -3.47 3.53
N ALA A 118 19.47 -2.27 3.13
CA ALA A 118 20.02 -2.01 1.80
C ALA A 118 21.30 -2.80 1.55
N ALA A 119 22.20 -2.88 2.55
CA ALA A 119 23.41 -3.69 2.49
C ALA A 119 23.09 -5.20 2.40
N LEU A 120 22.15 -5.69 3.21
CA LEU A 120 21.68 -7.07 3.15
C LEU A 120 21.10 -7.44 1.78
N ALA A 121 20.30 -6.56 1.18
CA ALA A 121 19.73 -6.79 -0.14
C ALA A 121 20.84 -6.97 -1.20
N LYS A 122 21.92 -6.18 -1.13
CA LYS A 122 23.07 -6.35 -2.03
C LYS A 122 23.75 -7.71 -1.86
N ILE A 123 23.93 -8.17 -0.61
CA ILE A 123 24.60 -9.45 -0.34
C ILE A 123 23.72 -10.65 -0.73
N LEU A 124 22.43 -10.60 -0.41
CA LEU A 124 21.52 -11.73 -0.55
C LEU A 124 20.87 -11.83 -1.93
N CYS A 125 20.56 -10.71 -2.56
CA CYS A 125 19.86 -10.67 -3.86
C CYS A 125 20.81 -10.39 -5.03
N ASN A 126 21.84 -9.56 -4.82
CA ASN A 126 22.76 -9.11 -5.88
C ASN A 126 24.20 -9.58 -5.63
N GLN A 127 24.36 -10.85 -5.25
CA GLN A 127 25.68 -11.41 -4.96
C GLN A 127 26.56 -11.40 -6.23
N PRO A 128 27.80 -10.88 -6.18
CA PRO A 128 28.68 -10.88 -7.33
C PRO A 128 29.08 -12.30 -7.75
N GLU A 129 29.23 -12.52 -9.05
CA GLU A 129 29.67 -13.79 -9.61
C GLU A 129 31.18 -14.03 -9.38
N GLY A 130 31.61 -15.29 -9.39
CA GLY A 130 33.04 -15.65 -9.35
C GLY A 130 33.74 -15.49 -8.00
N LEU A 131 33.00 -15.45 -6.89
CA LEU A 131 33.57 -15.33 -5.56
C LEU A 131 34.35 -16.58 -5.13
N SER A 132 35.51 -16.36 -4.50
CA SER A 132 36.25 -17.42 -3.81
C SER A 132 35.50 -17.90 -2.56
N SER A 133 35.82 -19.11 -2.10
CA SER A 133 35.25 -19.67 -0.86
C SER A 133 35.45 -18.74 0.36
N THR A 134 36.62 -18.09 0.45
CA THR A 134 36.92 -17.14 1.52
C THR A 134 36.09 -15.86 1.44
N ALA A 135 35.89 -15.32 0.23
CA ALA A 135 35.04 -14.15 0.02
C ALA A 135 33.56 -14.46 0.30
N LEU A 136 33.09 -15.66 -0.06
CA LEU A 136 31.75 -16.14 0.29
C LEU A 136 31.55 -16.24 1.80
N LEU A 137 32.55 -16.77 2.52
CA LEU A 137 32.50 -16.84 3.97
C LEU A 137 32.43 -15.45 4.61
N ALA A 138 33.24 -14.50 4.14
CA ALA A 138 33.23 -13.12 4.64
C ALA A 138 31.87 -12.44 4.42
N LEU A 139 31.26 -12.60 3.24
CA LEU A 139 29.92 -12.06 2.96
C LEU A 139 28.83 -12.68 3.86
N ARG A 140 28.94 -13.98 4.18
CA ARG A 140 27.99 -14.64 5.08
C ARG A 140 28.12 -14.13 6.51
N ILE A 141 29.34 -13.91 6.99
CA ILE A 141 29.59 -13.30 8.31
C ILE A 141 28.98 -11.90 8.33
N GLN A 142 29.30 -11.08 7.32
CA GLN A 142 28.75 -9.74 7.18
C GLN A 142 27.22 -9.73 7.13
N ALA A 143 26.60 -10.66 6.40
CA ALA A 143 25.14 -10.79 6.39
C ALA A 143 24.59 -11.14 7.78
N GLY A 144 25.24 -12.04 8.53
CA GLY A 144 24.85 -12.37 9.90
C GLY A 144 24.92 -11.17 10.84
N GLU A 145 25.99 -10.39 10.77
CA GLU A 145 26.16 -9.16 11.55
C GLU A 145 25.09 -8.12 11.20
N LEU A 146 24.86 -7.88 9.91
CA LEU A 146 23.82 -6.95 9.46
C LEU A 146 22.42 -7.42 9.87
N MET A 147 22.13 -8.72 9.83
CA MET A 147 20.87 -9.27 10.34
C MET A 147 20.72 -9.03 11.85
N SER A 148 21.80 -9.20 12.62
CA SER A 148 21.79 -8.91 14.06
C SER A 148 21.52 -7.43 14.34
N ILE A 149 22.18 -6.52 13.63
CA ILE A 149 21.96 -5.07 13.77
C ILE A 149 20.54 -4.70 13.34
N LEU A 150 20.01 -5.31 12.29
CA LEU A 150 18.66 -5.06 11.78
C LEU A 150 17.59 -5.46 12.81
N CYS A 151 17.79 -6.53 13.59
CA CYS A 151 16.83 -6.96 14.61
C CYS A 151 16.54 -5.89 15.67
N ASP A 152 17.50 -5.00 15.92
CA ASP A 152 17.37 -3.89 16.86
C ASP A 152 16.82 -2.61 16.21
N LYS A 153 16.56 -2.64 14.89
CA LYS A 153 16.07 -1.49 14.13
C LYS A 153 14.68 -1.76 13.59
N ARG A 154 13.84 -0.73 13.58
CA ARG A 154 12.47 -0.82 13.07
C ARG A 154 12.23 0.20 11.98
N GLU A 155 11.80 -0.26 10.81
CA GLU A 155 11.25 0.63 9.78
C GLU A 155 9.82 1.01 10.17
N THR A 156 9.60 2.29 10.43
CA THR A 156 8.25 2.81 10.35
C THR A 156 7.84 2.80 8.89
N ILE A 157 6.88 1.94 8.53
CA ILE A 157 6.15 2.10 7.28
C ILE A 157 5.59 3.53 7.30
N LYS A 158 6.12 4.42 6.46
CA LYS A 158 5.42 5.66 6.13
C LYS A 158 4.08 5.21 5.56
N ARG A 159 3.03 5.30 6.37
CA ARG A 159 1.68 5.16 5.86
C ARG A 159 1.47 6.42 5.04
N ASP A 160 1.59 6.33 3.72
CA ASP A 160 1.14 7.35 2.76
C ASP A 160 -0.38 7.68 2.86
N ARG A 161 -1.05 7.20 3.91
CA ARG A 161 -2.44 7.45 4.26
C ARG A 161 -2.64 8.61 5.22
N ILE A 162 -1.63 9.46 5.45
CA ILE A 162 -1.93 10.82 5.90
C ILE A 162 -2.27 11.60 4.63
N ARG A 163 -3.55 11.52 4.23
CA ARG A 163 -4.15 12.51 3.34
C ARG A 163 -3.65 13.86 3.82
N GLN A 164 -3.11 14.66 2.91
CA GLN A 164 -2.96 16.10 3.07
C GLN A 164 -4.31 16.65 3.55
N ARG A 165 -4.53 16.74 4.86
CA ARG A 165 -5.40 17.77 5.39
C ARG A 165 -4.59 19.03 5.20
N ALA A 166 -5.05 19.87 4.27
CA ALA A 166 -4.62 21.25 4.22
C ALA A 166 -4.56 21.77 5.65
N LEU A 167 -3.40 22.31 6.04
CA LEU A 167 -3.24 23.09 7.26
C LEU A 167 -4.27 24.21 7.19
N ALA A 168 -5.42 24.01 7.84
CA ALA A 168 -6.25 25.12 8.24
C ALA A 168 -5.52 25.73 9.45
N ASP A 169 -4.97 26.93 9.25
CA ASP A 169 -4.45 27.77 10.32
C ASP A 169 -5.55 27.95 11.37
N VAL A 170 -5.46 27.18 12.46
CA VAL A 170 -6.18 27.50 13.68
C VAL A 170 -5.21 28.34 14.51
N MET A 171 -5.42 29.65 14.49
CA MET A 171 -4.77 30.56 15.42
C MET A 171 -5.24 30.21 16.83
N VAL A 172 -4.43 29.47 17.58
CA VAL A 172 -4.64 29.23 19.01
C VAL A 172 -3.98 30.38 19.77
N LYS A 173 -4.79 31.09 20.56
CA LYS A 173 -4.34 32.11 21.52
C LYS A 173 -3.36 31.48 22.51
N GLU A 174 -2.22 32.15 22.73
CA GLU A 174 -1.29 31.81 23.80
C GLU A 174 -1.95 31.98 25.17
N GLU A 175 -2.09 30.89 25.91
CA GLU A 175 -2.20 30.91 27.37
C GLU A 175 -0.94 30.29 27.97
N SER A 176 -0.48 30.91 29.06
CA SER A 176 0.79 30.72 29.78
C SER A 176 1.04 29.27 30.24
N PRO A 177 2.30 28.82 30.42
CA PRO A 177 2.60 27.41 30.60
C PRO A 177 2.30 26.94 32.02
N GLU A 178 1.28 26.10 32.19
CA GLU A 178 1.21 25.20 33.33
C GLU A 178 2.27 24.11 33.16
N SER A 179 2.93 23.77 34.28
CA SER A 179 3.97 22.73 34.32
C SER A 179 3.44 21.40 33.79
N ASP A 180 4.09 20.90 32.76
CA ASP A 180 3.66 19.75 31.97
C ASP A 180 3.57 18.49 32.84
N THR A 181 2.34 18.03 33.11
CA THR A 181 2.08 16.88 33.99
C THR A 181 2.50 15.55 33.33
N PHE A 182 2.87 15.58 32.03
CA PHE A 182 3.34 14.43 31.28
C PHE A 182 4.74 14.67 30.70
N PRO A 183 5.78 13.95 31.17
CA PRO A 183 7.16 14.18 30.71
C PRO A 183 7.43 13.72 29.27
N LEU A 184 6.47 13.09 28.58
CA LEU A 184 6.63 12.59 27.22
C LEU A 184 5.58 13.22 26.30
N LEU A 185 6.00 14.29 25.62
CA LEU A 185 5.24 14.93 24.55
C LEU A 185 5.39 14.12 23.25
N MET A 186 4.27 13.63 22.72
CA MET A 186 4.25 12.92 21.44
C MET A 186 4.51 13.90 20.29
N GLN A 187 5.55 13.65 19.48
CA GLN A 187 5.78 14.44 18.27
C GLN A 187 4.65 14.22 17.25
N ARG A 188 4.39 15.21 16.38
CA ARG A 188 3.30 15.15 15.37
C ARG A 188 3.35 13.93 14.45
N THR A 189 4.53 13.33 14.27
CA THR A 189 4.78 12.15 13.43
C THR A 189 4.82 10.84 14.23
N GLN A 190 4.81 10.89 15.55
CA GLN A 190 4.88 9.73 16.43
C GLN A 190 3.47 9.24 16.83
N CYS A 191 3.35 7.93 16.99
CA CYS A 191 2.13 7.28 17.44
C CYS A 191 2.23 6.90 18.93
N PRO A 192 1.13 6.66 19.66
CA PRO A 192 1.19 6.21 21.06
C PRO A 192 1.92 4.86 21.26
N LEU A 193 2.06 4.06 20.20
CA LEU A 193 2.85 2.82 20.20
C LEU A 193 4.34 3.04 19.87
N CYS A 194 4.70 4.25 19.44
CA CYS A 194 6.00 4.64 18.90
C CYS A 194 6.74 5.61 19.85
N ILE A 195 6.04 6.17 20.84
CA ILE A 195 6.58 7.16 21.77
C ILE A 195 7.63 6.51 22.67
N GLY A 196 8.84 7.09 22.70
CA GLY A 196 9.97 6.54 23.45
C GLY A 196 10.63 5.29 22.86
N ASP A 197 10.30 4.89 21.62
CA ASP A 197 10.97 3.77 20.94
C ASP A 197 12.25 4.27 20.24
N GLU A 198 13.40 4.10 20.90
CA GLU A 198 14.73 4.48 20.39
C GLU A 198 15.17 3.66 19.16
N ARG A 199 14.44 2.59 18.82
CA ARG A 199 14.74 1.72 17.67
C ARG A 199 14.19 2.26 16.36
N LEU A 200 13.43 3.36 16.41
CA LEU A 200 12.94 4.04 15.23
C LEU A 200 14.08 4.80 14.57
N SER A 201 14.31 4.52 13.29
CA SER A 201 15.16 5.38 12.47
C SER A 201 14.43 6.71 12.26
N ASN A 202 14.79 7.72 13.05
CA ASN A 202 14.33 9.09 12.82
C ASN A 202 14.84 9.52 11.45
N VAL A 203 13.93 9.56 10.47
CA VAL A 203 14.19 10.33 9.26
C VAL A 203 14.04 11.79 9.69
N ASP A 204 15.15 12.39 10.10
CA ASP A 204 15.26 13.85 10.18
C ASP A 204 15.01 14.39 8.78
N LEU A 205 13.78 14.85 8.56
CA LEU A 205 13.38 15.58 7.36
C LEU A 205 13.95 16.99 7.48
N LEU A 206 15.12 17.21 6.85
CA LEU A 206 15.48 18.53 6.32
C LEU A 206 14.66 18.81 5.06
#